data_AF-A0A3B9U733-F1
#
_entry.id   AF-A0A3B9U733-F1
#
_cell.length_a   1.000
_cell.length_b   1.000
_cell.length_c   1.000
_cell.angle_alpha   90.00
_cell.angle_beta   90.00
_cell.angle_gamma   90.00
#
_symmetry.space_group_name_H-M   'P 1'
#
loop_
_entity.id
_entity.type
_entity.pdbx_description
1 polymer ?
#
loop_
_entity_poly.entity_id
_entity_poly.type
_entity_poly.pdbx_seq_one_letter_code
_entity_poly.pdbx_strand_id
1 'polypeptide(L)'
;MENSNKHIWFGLGGVVLGILLSLVITQSGLGFMKDGGKQTAQRTETKKQIDPNDHMHSAMQGMMMGLDNLTGAEFDKAFIDQMIIHHDGAIDMAEAALENAERQEIKDLAREIISAQTREIEQMKAWKMEWYK
;
A
#
# COMPACT_ATOMS: atom_id res chain seq x y z
N MET A 1 46.76 -0.53 7.68
CA MET A 1 46.25 -1.79 7.10
C MET A 1 44.88 -2.00 7.69
N GLU A 2 43.84 -1.57 6.98
CA GLU A 2 42.45 -1.59 7.43
C GLU A 2 41.86 -2.95 7.06
N ASN A 3 41.42 -3.71 8.08
CA ASN A 3 40.95 -5.07 7.89
C ASN A 3 39.43 -5.07 7.69
N SER A 4 39.02 -5.63 6.56
CA SER A 4 37.63 -5.79 6.15
C SER A 4 36.91 -6.79 7.03
N ASN A 5 35.87 -6.35 7.73
CA ASN A 5 34.79 -7.21 8.21
C ASN A 5 33.48 -6.68 7.64
N LYS A 6 33.26 -7.00 6.36
CA LYS A 6 32.00 -6.81 5.65
C LYS A 6 31.13 -8.04 5.90
N HIS A 7 30.41 -8.11 7.02
CA HIS A 7 29.39 -9.14 7.17
C HIS A 7 28.19 -8.67 8.00
N ILE A 8 27.06 -8.61 7.27
CA ILE A 8 25.75 -9.12 7.71
C ILE A 8 25.00 -8.25 8.72
N TRP A 9 24.20 -7.33 8.19
CA TRP A 9 22.88 -7.00 8.74
C TRP A 9 21.86 -7.00 7.59
N PHE A 10 21.65 -8.17 7.00
CA PHE A 10 20.41 -8.49 6.26
C PHE A 10 19.40 -8.96 7.30
N GLY A 11 18.42 -8.13 7.61
CA GLY A 11 17.33 -8.51 8.52
C GLY A 11 16.67 -7.31 9.15
N LEU A 12 15.40 -7.10 8.83
CA LEU A 12 14.45 -6.22 9.53
C LEU A 12 14.57 -4.70 9.37
N GLY A 13 15.73 -4.14 8.97
CA GLY A 13 15.87 -2.68 8.81
C GLY A 13 15.10 -2.06 7.62
N GLY A 14 14.81 -2.83 6.57
CA GLY A 14 14.12 -2.33 5.37
C GLY A 14 12.59 -2.38 5.43
N VAL A 15 12.02 -3.22 6.29
CA VAL A 15 10.55 -3.43 6.39
C VAL A 15 9.84 -2.24 7.06
N VAL A 16 10.58 -1.38 7.77
CA VAL A 16 9.99 -0.23 8.48
C VAL A 16 9.94 1.04 7.64
N LEU A 17 10.64 1.12 6.49
CA LEU A 17 10.50 2.29 5.61
C LEU A 17 9.21 2.26 4.77
N GLY A 18 8.59 1.09 4.61
CA GLY A 18 7.30 0.92 3.91
C GLY A 18 6.05 1.19 4.75
N ILE A 19 6.19 1.43 6.06
CA ILE A 19 5.05 1.72 6.97
C ILE A 19 4.77 3.24 7.07
N LEU A 20 5.55 4.10 6.42
CA LEU A 20 5.41 5.56 6.53
C LEU A 20 4.66 6.22 5.35
N LEU A 21 3.58 5.59 4.86
CA LEU A 21 2.61 6.28 3.99
C LEU A 21 1.14 6.05 4.38
N SER A 22 0.85 5.79 5.67
CA SER A 22 -0.53 5.66 6.18
C SER A 22 -0.85 6.51 7.43
N LEU A 23 0.01 7.44 7.84
CA LEU A 23 -0.21 8.26 9.05
C LEU A 23 0.11 9.76 8.85
N VAL A 24 -0.56 10.40 7.90
CA VAL A 24 -0.68 11.88 7.86
C VAL A 24 -2.15 12.27 7.68
N ILE A 25 -2.99 12.01 8.69
CA ILE A 25 -4.28 12.70 8.86
C ILE A 25 -4.50 13.03 10.35
N THR A 26 -4.44 14.33 10.65
CA THR A 26 -4.99 15.08 11.82
C THR A 26 -4.37 14.93 13.21
N GLN A 27 -3.31 15.70 13.46
CA GLN A 27 -3.31 16.60 14.62
C GLN A 27 -3.90 17.94 14.18
N SER A 28 -5.18 18.17 14.50
CA SER A 28 -5.85 19.49 14.67
C SER A 28 -7.34 19.24 14.89
N GLY A 29 -7.76 19.03 16.14
CA GLY A 29 -9.18 18.80 16.40
C GLY A 29 -9.55 18.43 17.83
N LEU A 30 -8.94 19.06 18.84
CA LEU A 30 -9.49 19.01 20.20
C LEU A 30 -10.16 20.37 20.49
N GLY A 31 -11.42 20.48 20.07
CA GLY A 31 -12.27 21.64 20.29
C GLY A 31 -13.62 21.22 20.89
N PHE A 32 -13.77 21.49 22.19
CA PHE A 32 -14.98 21.76 22.98
C PHE A 32 -16.34 21.14 22.61
N MET A 33 -16.89 20.37 23.56
CA MET A 33 -18.32 20.09 23.72
C MET A 33 -19.12 21.39 23.91
N LYS A 34 -20.30 21.53 23.27
CA LYS A 34 -21.57 22.01 23.90
C LYS A 34 -22.77 22.10 22.93
N ASP A 35 -23.86 21.47 23.37
CA ASP A 35 -25.30 21.67 23.14
C ASP A 35 -26.03 21.31 21.82
N GLY A 36 -26.97 20.36 21.97
CA GLY A 36 -28.42 20.57 21.91
C GLY A 36 -29.02 21.40 20.77
N GLY A 37 -29.53 20.74 19.73
CA GLY A 37 -30.39 21.36 18.72
C GLY A 37 -31.14 20.33 17.87
N LYS A 38 -32.47 20.41 17.89
CA LYS A 38 -33.42 19.50 17.21
C LYS A 38 -33.22 19.50 15.69
N GLN A 39 -33.21 18.32 15.05
CA GLN A 39 -33.21 18.20 13.59
C GLN A 39 -34.59 17.75 13.09
N THR A 40 -35.29 18.70 12.46
CA THR A 40 -36.41 18.47 11.57
C THR A 40 -35.90 18.02 10.19
N ALA A 41 -36.71 17.20 9.53
CA ALA A 41 -36.42 16.47 8.29
C ALA A 41 -35.94 17.32 7.11
N GLN A 42 -34.98 16.78 6.35
CA GLN A 42 -34.93 16.93 4.90
C GLN A 42 -34.22 15.73 4.26
N ARG A 43 -35.00 14.87 3.60
CA ARG A 43 -34.53 13.80 2.73
C ARG A 43 -34.01 14.45 1.44
N THR A 44 -32.70 14.49 1.26
CA THR A 44 -32.06 14.83 -0.02
C THR A 44 -31.39 13.59 -0.57
N GLU A 45 -31.78 13.20 -1.78
CA GLU A 45 -31.18 12.13 -2.56
C GLU A 45 -29.72 12.50 -2.88
N THR A 46 -28.78 11.83 -2.23
CA THR A 46 -27.35 12.02 -2.50
C THR A 46 -26.95 11.12 -3.66
N LYS A 47 -26.80 11.70 -4.84
CA LYS A 47 -25.99 11.16 -5.94
C LYS A 47 -24.63 10.77 -5.33
N LYS A 48 -24.34 9.46 -5.24
CA LYS A 48 -23.08 8.93 -4.72
C LYS A 48 -21.94 9.46 -5.59
N GLN A 49 -21.38 10.58 -5.17
CA GLN A 49 -20.13 11.12 -5.68
C GLN A 49 -19.08 10.10 -5.27
N ILE A 50 -18.64 9.28 -6.23
CA ILE A 50 -17.58 8.30 -6.02
C ILE A 50 -16.32 9.12 -5.71
N ASP A 51 -15.85 9.03 -4.47
CA ASP A 51 -14.60 9.64 -4.05
C ASP A 51 -13.46 8.96 -4.83
N PRO A 52 -12.54 9.68 -5.48
CA PRO A 52 -11.38 9.07 -6.12
C PRO A 52 -10.55 8.17 -5.17
N ASN A 53 -10.61 8.42 -3.86
CA ASN A 53 -9.96 7.59 -2.83
C ASN A 53 -10.75 6.31 -2.49
N ASP A 54 -12.04 6.21 -2.86
CA ASP A 54 -12.80 4.95 -2.77
C ASP A 54 -12.21 3.88 -3.70
N HIS A 55 -11.54 4.27 -4.79
CA HIS A 55 -11.05 3.33 -5.80
C HIS A 55 -9.83 2.53 -5.32
N MET A 56 -8.86 3.15 -4.63
CA MET A 56 -7.73 2.40 -4.05
C MET A 56 -8.16 1.58 -2.82
N HIS A 57 -9.02 2.13 -1.95
CA HIS A 57 -9.58 1.36 -0.85
C HIS A 57 -10.41 0.17 -1.35
N SER A 58 -11.21 0.33 -2.41
CA SER A 58 -11.95 -0.79 -3.02
C SER A 58 -11.05 -1.81 -3.70
N ALA A 59 -9.92 -1.38 -4.31
CA ALA A 59 -8.97 -2.31 -4.94
C ALA A 59 -8.22 -3.15 -3.89
N MET A 60 -7.74 -2.53 -2.81
CA MET A 60 -7.12 -3.25 -1.69
C MET A 60 -8.15 -4.15 -0.97
N GLN A 61 -9.37 -3.66 -0.76
CA GLN A 61 -10.45 -4.42 -0.14
C GLN A 61 -10.91 -5.59 -1.03
N GLY A 62 -10.88 -5.42 -2.35
CA GLY A 62 -11.19 -6.48 -3.32
C GLY A 62 -10.16 -7.61 -3.33
N MET A 63 -8.87 -7.33 -3.11
CA MET A 63 -7.86 -8.37 -2.95
C MET A 63 -8.08 -9.17 -1.66
N MET A 64 -8.36 -8.49 -0.55
CA MET A 64 -8.54 -9.17 0.75
C MET A 64 -9.78 -10.07 0.82
N MET A 65 -10.82 -9.84 0.00
CA MET A 65 -12.05 -10.64 -0.02
C MET A 65 -11.84 -12.14 -0.36
N GLY A 66 -10.65 -12.53 -0.83
CA GLY A 66 -10.30 -13.93 -1.11
C GLY A 66 -9.45 -14.64 -0.05
N LEU A 67 -9.02 -13.92 1.01
CA LEU A 67 -8.05 -14.43 1.98
C LEU A 67 -8.68 -14.82 3.33
N ASP A 68 -9.86 -14.30 3.65
CA ASP A 68 -10.48 -14.35 4.99
C ASP A 68 -10.69 -15.76 5.57
N ASN A 69 -10.78 -16.78 4.71
CA ASN A 69 -10.99 -18.18 5.11
C ASN A 69 -9.76 -19.07 4.91
N LEU A 70 -8.65 -18.52 4.41
CA LEU A 70 -7.42 -19.28 4.18
C LEU A 70 -6.51 -19.18 5.40
N THR A 71 -5.76 -20.24 5.67
CA THR A 71 -4.75 -20.25 6.73
C THR A 71 -3.49 -20.99 6.29
N GLY A 72 -2.37 -20.74 6.98
CA GLY A 72 -1.10 -21.43 6.73
C GLY A 72 -0.64 -21.34 5.27
N ALA A 73 -0.16 -22.46 4.73
CA ALA A 73 0.43 -22.52 3.40
C ALA A 73 -0.52 -22.05 2.27
N GLU A 74 -1.83 -22.29 2.39
CA GLU A 74 -2.82 -21.84 1.41
C GLU A 74 -2.99 -20.32 1.43
N PHE A 75 -2.98 -19.73 2.62
CA PHE A 75 -3.00 -18.27 2.78
C PHE A 75 -1.74 -17.65 2.20
N ASP A 76 -0.56 -18.15 2.56
CA ASP A 76 0.72 -17.60 2.11
C ASP A 76 0.84 -17.61 0.58
N LYS A 77 0.43 -18.72 -0.05
CA LYS A 77 0.41 -18.83 -1.51
C LYS A 77 -0.57 -17.82 -2.15
N ALA A 78 -1.79 -17.71 -1.61
CA ALA A 78 -2.78 -16.77 -2.13
C ALA A 78 -2.35 -15.31 -1.93
N PHE A 79 -1.75 -15.00 -0.79
CA PHE A 79 -1.19 -13.69 -0.49
C PHE A 79 -0.08 -13.32 -1.48
N ILE A 80 0.88 -14.22 -1.73
CA ILE A 80 1.94 -14.01 -2.72
C ILE A 80 1.35 -13.77 -4.11
N ASP A 81 0.39 -14.60 -4.53
CA ASP A 81 -0.24 -14.48 -5.85
C ASP A 81 -0.92 -13.12 -6.04
N GLN A 82 -1.61 -12.62 -5.01
CA GLN A 82 -2.26 -11.31 -5.07
C GLN A 82 -1.29 -10.14 -4.94
N MET A 83 -0.27 -10.23 -4.08
CA MET A 83 0.68 -9.15 -3.88
C MET A 83 1.57 -8.91 -5.09
N ILE A 84 1.90 -9.95 -5.87
CA ILE A 84 2.55 -9.77 -7.16
C ILE A 84 1.71 -8.88 -8.08
N ILE A 85 0.41 -9.19 -8.22
CA ILE A 85 -0.51 -8.40 -9.07
C ILE A 85 -0.69 -6.97 -8.53
N HIS A 86 -0.80 -6.81 -7.21
CA HIS A 86 -0.87 -5.50 -6.57
C HIS A 86 0.35 -4.65 -6.89
N HIS A 87 1.54 -5.25 -6.80
CA HIS A 87 2.79 -4.53 -7.02
C HIS A 87 2.97 -4.18 -8.50
N ASP A 88 2.60 -5.06 -9.43
CA ASP A 88 2.58 -4.75 -10.86
C ASP A 88 1.70 -3.52 -11.14
N GLY A 89 0.50 -3.45 -10.56
CA GLY A 89 -0.38 -2.29 -10.72
C GLY A 89 0.19 -0.99 -10.12
N ALA A 90 0.90 -1.07 -9.00
CA ALA A 90 1.57 0.10 -8.42
C ALA A 90 2.78 0.56 -9.25
N ILE A 91 3.49 -0.37 -9.88
CA ILE A 91 4.56 -0.06 -10.84
C ILE A 91 3.98 0.67 -12.06
N ASP A 92 2.90 0.17 -12.65
CA ASP A 92 2.23 0.83 -13.78
C ASP A 92 1.82 2.28 -13.44
N MET A 93 1.28 2.49 -12.23
CA MET A 93 0.94 3.83 -11.75
C MET A 93 2.16 4.73 -11.54
N ALA A 94 3.25 4.17 -11.02
CA ALA A 94 4.50 4.91 -10.82
C ALA A 94 5.16 5.27 -12.17
N GLU A 95 5.13 4.39 -13.16
CA GLU A 95 5.58 4.68 -14.52
C GLU A 95 4.76 5.83 -15.14
N ALA A 96 3.43 5.80 -15.01
CA ALA A 96 2.58 6.90 -15.44
C ALA A 96 2.92 8.22 -14.72
N ALA A 97 3.28 8.17 -13.43
CA ALA A 97 3.70 9.36 -12.68
C ALA A 97 5.03 9.93 -13.20
N LEU A 98 5.98 9.10 -13.65
CA LEU A 98 7.23 9.59 -14.26
C LEU A 98 6.98 10.39 -15.54
N GLU A 99 6.01 9.96 -16.34
CA GLU A 99 5.65 10.61 -17.60
C GLU A 99 4.84 11.90 -17.38
N ASN A 100 3.89 11.88 -16.44
CA ASN A 100 2.87 12.92 -16.35
C ASN A 100 3.07 13.92 -15.21
N ALA A 101 3.87 13.60 -14.18
CA ALA A 101 4.04 14.52 -13.05
C ALA A 101 4.89 15.75 -13.43
N GLU A 102 4.54 16.91 -12.88
CA GLU A 102 5.35 18.13 -13.02
C GLU A 102 6.42 18.24 -11.93
N ARG A 103 6.09 17.80 -10.72
CA ARG A 103 6.93 17.95 -9.52
C ARG A 103 8.01 16.88 -9.44
N GLN A 104 9.24 17.30 -9.15
CA GLN A 104 10.38 16.38 -9.10
C GLN A 104 10.25 15.37 -7.95
N GLU A 105 9.67 15.80 -6.83
CA GLU A 105 9.44 14.97 -5.64
C GLU A 105 8.53 13.77 -5.96
N ILE A 106 7.53 13.96 -6.82
CA ILE A 106 6.63 12.87 -7.26
C ILE A 106 7.38 11.90 -8.18
N LYS A 107 8.24 12.41 -9.07
CA LYS A 107 9.06 11.55 -9.94
C LYS A 107 10.06 10.74 -9.14
N ASP A 108 10.69 11.34 -8.14
CA ASP A 108 11.65 10.66 -7.28
C ASP A 108 10.95 9.54 -6.49
N LEU A 109 9.79 9.83 -5.90
CA LEU A 109 8.95 8.82 -5.26
C LEU A 109 8.56 7.69 -6.22
N ALA A 110 8.18 8.01 -7.47
CA ALA A 110 7.82 7.02 -8.46
C ALA A 110 9.00 6.07 -8.80
N ARG A 111 10.23 6.59 -8.94
CA ARG A 111 11.42 5.73 -9.17
C ARG A 111 11.70 4.82 -7.98
N GLU A 112 11.51 5.32 -6.76
CA GLU A 112 11.68 4.53 -5.54
C GLU A 112 10.64 3.40 -5.46
N ILE A 113 9.37 3.70 -5.77
CA ILE A 113 8.28 2.70 -5.84
C ILE A 113 8.62 1.60 -6.84
N ILE A 114 8.99 1.97 -8.08
CA ILE A 114 9.36 0.99 -9.11
C ILE A 114 10.51 0.11 -8.60
N SER A 115 11.59 0.71 -8.11
CA SER A 115 12.76 -0.03 -7.66
C SER A 115 12.48 -0.98 -6.49
N ALA A 116 11.68 -0.54 -5.51
CA ALA A 116 11.32 -1.36 -4.36
C ALA A 116 10.39 -2.51 -4.76
N GLN A 117 9.30 -2.19 -5.45
CA GLN A 117 8.26 -3.18 -5.73
C GLN A 117 8.69 -4.21 -6.77
N THR A 118 9.56 -3.86 -7.72
CA THR A 118 10.18 -4.87 -8.61
C THR A 118 10.99 -5.90 -7.81
N ARG A 119 11.80 -5.46 -6.83
CA ARG A 119 12.57 -6.39 -5.98
C ARG A 119 11.66 -7.28 -5.13
N GLU A 120 10.57 -6.74 -4.61
CA GLU A 120 9.60 -7.49 -3.82
C GLU A 120 8.87 -8.55 -4.68
N ILE A 121 8.52 -8.23 -5.93
CA ILE A 121 7.98 -9.20 -6.89
C ILE A 121 8.97 -10.34 -7.15
N GLU A 122 10.24 -10.03 -7.40
CA GLU A 122 11.28 -11.04 -7.64
C GLU A 122 11.43 -11.98 -6.43
N GLN A 123 11.44 -11.42 -5.22
CA GLN A 123 11.50 -12.17 -3.99
C GLN A 123 10.27 -13.08 -3.80
N MET A 124 9.07 -12.57 -4.02
CA MET A 124 7.83 -13.34 -3.93
C MET A 124 7.77 -14.46 -4.97
N LYS A 125 8.24 -14.22 -6.21
CA LYS A 125 8.35 -15.25 -7.25
C LYS A 125 9.34 -16.35 -6.83
N ALA A 126 10.47 -15.99 -6.22
CA ALA A 126 11.43 -16.95 -5.70
C ALA A 126 10.83 -17.83 -4.60
N TRP A 127 10.18 -17.24 -3.60
CA TRP A 127 9.49 -17.99 -2.53
C TRP A 127 8.42 -18.93 -3.08
N LYS A 128 7.61 -18.45 -4.02
CA LYS A 128 6.56 -19.28 -4.64
C LYS A 128 7.14 -20.52 -5.32
N MET A 129 8.24 -20.36 -6.05
CA MET A 129 8.95 -21.48 -6.70
C MET A 129 9.63 -22.42 -5.71
N GLU A 130 10.11 -21.91 -4.58
CA GLU A 130 10.79 -22.71 -3.57
C GLU A 130 9.80 -23.53 -2.73
N TRP A 131 8.70 -22.91 -2.30
CA TRP A 131 7.78 -23.46 -1.30
C TRP A 131 6.63 -24.29 -1.88
N TYR A 132 6.19 -24.04 -3.12
CA TYR A 132 4.96 -24.63 -3.69
C TYR A 132 5.17 -25.33 -5.03
N LYS A 133 6.28 -26.06 -5.18
CA LYS A 133 6.63 -26.81 -6.40
C LYS A 133 5.55 -27.79 -6.85
#